data_AF-D2QVB0-F1
#
_entry.id   AF-D2QVB0-F1
#
_cell.length_a   1.000
_cell.length_b   1.000
_cell.length_c   1.000
_cell.angle_alpha   90.00
_cell.angle_beta   90.00
_cell.angle_gamma   90.00
#
_symmetry.space_group_name_H-M   'P 1'
#
loop_
_entity.id
_entity.type
_entity.pdbx_description
1 polymer ?
#
loop_
_entity_poly.entity_id
_entity_poly.type
_entity_poly.pdbx_seq_one_letter_code
_entity_poly.pdbx_strand_id
1 'polypeptide(L)'
;MLFAKKMQRMDNFTNQPKPLSQQEAKELIKHLSQEEPADLDSGLYTRCARTVSRLWLTTGQLDVAATIFAAVANQAHQLNKSIDWITSELGFEIIAFQEKGRRQELILYRLKEDTASDDALDLFNERLVRFGSCDHTRDLYS
;
A
#
# COMPACT_ATOMS: atom_id res chain seq x y z
N MET A 1 8.60 -20.86 -4.45
CA MET A 1 8.72 -21.49 -3.11
C MET A 1 9.42 -20.60 -2.07
N LEU A 2 10.44 -19.81 -2.41
CA LEU A 2 11.09 -18.92 -1.43
C LEU A 2 10.18 -17.76 -1.00
N PHE A 3 9.32 -17.22 -1.87
CA PHE A 3 8.39 -16.14 -1.51
C PHE A 3 7.33 -16.61 -0.51
N ALA A 4 6.69 -17.75 -0.79
CA ALA A 4 5.83 -18.44 0.16
C ALA A 4 6.56 -18.81 1.45
N LYS A 5 7.88 -19.09 1.44
CA LYS A 5 8.66 -19.39 2.65
C LYS A 5 9.14 -18.13 3.42
N LYS A 6 9.30 -17.00 2.73
CA LYS A 6 9.58 -15.68 3.33
C LYS A 6 8.29 -15.07 3.90
N MET A 7 7.15 -15.35 3.27
CA MET A 7 5.81 -15.05 3.78
C MET A 7 5.30 -16.09 4.80
N GLN A 8 5.68 -17.37 4.75
CA GLN A 8 5.44 -18.38 5.80
C GLN A 8 6.44 -18.24 6.97
N ARG A 9 7.54 -17.49 6.82
CA ARG A 9 8.24 -16.88 7.97
C ARG A 9 7.49 -15.66 8.53
N MET A 10 6.27 -15.41 8.07
CA MET A 10 5.23 -14.65 8.78
C MET A 10 4.29 -15.59 9.57
N ASP A 11 4.47 -16.91 9.48
CA ASP A 11 3.83 -17.88 10.38
C ASP A 11 4.68 -18.03 11.63
N ASN A 12 4.50 -17.09 12.56
CA ASN A 12 4.45 -17.39 13.99
C ASN A 12 3.99 -16.12 14.70
N PHE A 13 2.66 -16.09 14.92
CA PHE A 13 1.89 -15.15 15.73
C PHE A 13 1.71 -13.73 15.14
N THR A 14 0.44 -13.46 14.76
CA THR A 14 -0.20 -12.20 14.29
C THR A 14 -0.32 -12.03 12.77
N ASN A 15 -1.56 -11.90 12.27
CA ASN A 15 -1.94 -11.48 10.90
C ASN A 15 -1.53 -10.02 10.59
N GLN A 16 -0.46 -9.53 11.23
CA GLN A 16 -0.05 -8.13 11.18
C GLN A 16 1.07 -7.97 10.16
N PRO A 17 0.99 -6.95 9.29
CA PRO A 17 2.06 -6.63 8.38
C PRO A 17 3.30 -6.20 9.17
N LYS A 18 4.47 -6.67 8.72
CA LYS A 18 5.75 -6.22 9.27
C LYS A 18 6.11 -4.86 8.67
N PRO A 19 6.80 -3.99 9.42
CA PRO A 19 7.32 -2.75 8.85
C PRO A 19 8.32 -3.07 7.74
N LEU A 20 8.34 -2.23 6.71
CA LEU A 20 9.18 -2.35 5.53
C LEU A 20 9.99 -1.07 5.33
N SER A 21 11.30 -1.22 5.18
CA SER A 21 12.14 -0.17 4.60
C SER A 21 11.87 -0.01 3.11
N GLN A 22 12.25 1.15 2.55
CA GLN A 22 12.12 1.40 1.12
C GLN A 22 12.92 0.37 0.29
N GLN A 23 14.10 -0.04 0.75
CA GLN A 23 14.92 -1.03 0.05
C GLN A 23 14.25 -2.41 0.03
N GLU A 24 13.69 -2.86 1.16
CA GLU A 24 12.92 -4.10 1.22
C GLU A 24 11.68 -4.04 0.30
N ALA A 25 11.02 -2.88 0.25
CA ALA A 25 9.89 -2.65 -0.65
C ALA A 25 10.31 -2.75 -2.13
N LYS A 26 11.44 -2.17 -2.52
CA LYS A 26 12.00 -2.29 -3.88
C LYS A 26 12.28 -3.74 -4.25
N GLU A 27 12.88 -4.50 -3.33
CA GLU A 27 13.20 -5.92 -3.54
C GLU A 27 11.92 -6.77 -3.69
N LEU A 28 10.92 -6.52 -2.86
CA LEU A 28 9.63 -7.21 -2.95
C LEU A 28 8.92 -6.92 -4.27
N ILE A 29 8.85 -5.65 -4.70
CA ILE A 29 8.24 -5.28 -5.99
C ILE A 29 8.96 -5.95 -7.16
N LYS A 30 10.30 -5.92 -7.18
CA LYS A 30 11.09 -6.60 -8.22
C LYS A 30 10.80 -8.10 -8.24
N HIS A 31 10.72 -8.74 -7.08
CA HIS A 31 10.45 -10.16 -7.03
C HIS A 31 9.05 -10.52 -7.52
N LEU A 32 8.04 -9.74 -7.12
CA LEU A 32 6.64 -9.89 -7.57
C LEU A 32 6.45 -9.69 -9.08
N SER A 33 7.39 -8.99 -9.73
CA SER A 33 7.37 -8.82 -11.19
C SER A 33 7.95 -9.98 -11.98
N GLN A 34 8.75 -10.82 -11.33
CA GLN A 34 9.49 -11.91 -11.97
C GLN A 34 8.80 -13.27 -11.77
N GLU A 35 7.98 -13.41 -10.74
CA GLU A 35 7.21 -14.63 -10.50
C GLU A 35 5.87 -14.56 -11.25
N GLU A 36 5.60 -15.52 -12.14
CA GLU A 36 4.22 -15.84 -12.50
C GLU A 36 3.47 -16.21 -11.22
N PRO A 37 2.20 -15.81 -11.05
CA PRO A 37 1.45 -16.11 -9.83
C PRO A 37 1.28 -17.62 -9.71
N ALA A 38 2.24 -18.27 -9.04
CA ALA A 38 2.13 -19.63 -8.58
C ALA A 38 0.90 -19.67 -7.68
N ASP A 39 0.08 -20.69 -7.87
CA ASP A 39 -1.16 -20.95 -7.14
C ASP A 39 -0.99 -20.66 -5.65
N LEU A 40 -1.34 -19.43 -5.26
CA LEU A 40 -1.24 -18.93 -3.91
C LEU A 40 -2.61 -19.20 -3.33
N ASP A 41 -2.69 -20.29 -2.57
CA ASP A 41 -3.85 -20.88 -1.88
C ASP A 41 -4.55 -19.92 -0.87
N SER A 42 -4.18 -18.63 -0.91
CA SER A 42 -4.78 -17.55 -0.15
C SER A 42 -5.02 -16.36 -1.09
N GLY A 43 -6.26 -16.24 -1.60
CA GLY A 43 -6.66 -15.18 -2.53
C GLY A 43 -6.34 -13.75 -2.04
N LEU A 44 -6.19 -13.57 -0.73
CA LEU A 44 -5.76 -12.33 -0.08
C LEU A 44 -4.34 -11.89 -0.49
N TYR A 45 -3.36 -12.79 -0.39
CA TYR A 45 -1.97 -12.48 -0.71
C TYR A 45 -1.78 -12.30 -2.21
N THR A 46 -2.47 -13.11 -3.01
CA THR A 46 -2.53 -12.94 -4.47
C THR A 46 -3.09 -11.58 -4.85
N ARG A 47 -4.14 -11.11 -4.15
CA ARG A 47 -4.72 -9.79 -4.40
C ARG A 47 -3.76 -8.68 -4.01
N CYS A 48 -3.13 -8.76 -2.84
CA CYS A 48 -2.13 -7.79 -2.40
C CYS A 48 -0.95 -7.71 -3.39
N ALA A 49 -0.40 -8.85 -3.80
CA ALA A 49 0.68 -8.94 -4.78
C ALA A 49 0.31 -8.29 -6.11
N ARG A 50 -0.89 -8.61 -6.65
CA ARG A 50 -1.41 -7.98 -7.87
C ARG A 50 -1.55 -6.46 -7.73
N THR A 51 -2.02 -5.98 -6.58
CA THR A 51 -2.15 -4.54 -6.32
C THR A 51 -0.78 -3.86 -6.24
N VAL A 52 0.22 -4.49 -5.63
CA VAL A 52 1.62 -3.99 -5.61
C VAL A 52 2.21 -3.93 -7.02
N SER A 53 2.01 -4.98 -7.83
CA SER A 53 2.45 -4.97 -9.23
C SER A 53 1.75 -3.87 -10.03
N ARG A 54 0.44 -3.67 -9.82
CA ARG A 54 -0.32 -2.57 -10.45
C ARG A 54 0.20 -1.20 -10.02
N LEU A 55 0.55 -1.01 -8.75
CA LEU A 55 1.16 0.23 -8.26
C LEU A 55 2.47 0.53 -9.00
N TRP A 56 3.33 -0.46 -9.15
CA TRP A 56 4.58 -0.29 -9.89
C TRP A 56 4.33 0.05 -11.37
N LEU A 57 3.42 -0.66 -12.04
CA LEU A 57 3.06 -0.37 -13.43
C LEU A 57 2.44 1.04 -13.59
N THR A 58 1.66 1.49 -12.61
CA THR A 58 0.99 2.80 -12.64
C THR A 58 1.99 3.94 -12.43
N THR A 59 2.92 3.77 -11.50
CA THR A 59 3.94 4.79 -11.19
C THR A 59 5.03 4.85 -12.25
N GLY A 60 5.35 3.73 -12.90
CA GLY A 60 6.47 3.61 -13.85
C GLY A 60 7.85 3.82 -13.21
N GLN A 61 7.90 4.08 -11.90
CA GLN A 61 9.09 4.43 -11.14
C GLN A 61 9.16 3.56 -9.90
N LEU A 62 10.12 2.65 -9.85
CA LEU A 62 10.26 1.70 -8.75
C LEU A 62 10.42 2.40 -7.40
N ASP A 63 11.15 3.52 -7.37
CA ASP A 63 11.40 4.28 -6.14
C ASP A 63 10.13 4.89 -5.58
N VAL A 64 9.26 5.43 -6.44
CA VAL A 64 7.95 5.96 -6.08
C VAL A 64 7.03 4.83 -5.58
N ALA A 65 6.95 3.72 -6.33
CA ALA A 65 6.16 2.55 -5.94
C ALA A 65 6.60 1.99 -4.57
N ALA A 66 7.91 1.90 -4.34
CA ALA A 66 8.48 1.43 -3.08
C ALA A 66 8.19 2.38 -1.92
N THR A 67 8.28 3.69 -2.14
CA THR A 67 7.92 4.70 -1.12
C THR A 67 6.46 4.58 -0.72
N ILE A 68 5.54 4.50 -1.70
CA ILE A 68 4.11 4.35 -1.44
C ILE A 68 3.83 3.04 -0.70
N PHE A 69 4.38 1.92 -1.18
CA PHE A 69 4.15 0.62 -0.58
C PHE A 69 4.69 0.55 0.86
N ALA A 70 5.91 1.03 1.10
CA ALA A 70 6.50 1.08 2.43
C ALA A 70 5.67 1.96 3.38
N ALA A 71 5.20 3.13 2.94
CA ALA A 71 4.38 4.01 3.76
C ALA A 71 3.06 3.35 4.18
N VAL A 72 2.36 2.69 3.24
CA VAL A 72 1.10 1.98 3.54
C VAL A 72 1.35 0.78 4.45
N ALA A 73 2.37 -0.03 4.20
CA ALA A 73 2.69 -1.19 5.03
C ALA A 73 3.12 -0.80 6.46
N ASN A 74 3.92 0.27 6.59
CA ASN A 74 4.35 0.79 7.89
C ASN A 74 3.19 1.37 8.68
N GLN A 75 2.30 2.12 8.03
CA GLN A 75 1.10 2.64 8.67
C GLN A 75 0.17 1.50 9.11
N ALA A 76 -0.01 0.47 8.27
CA ALA A 76 -0.78 -0.71 8.64
C ALA A 76 -0.19 -1.41 9.87
N HIS A 77 1.13 -1.53 9.95
CA HIS A 77 1.81 -2.09 11.12
C HIS A 77 1.54 -1.25 12.38
N GLN A 78 1.76 0.06 12.29
CA GLN A 78 1.58 1.01 13.41
C GLN A 78 0.15 1.01 13.96
N LEU A 79 -0.84 0.89 13.07
CA LEU A 79 -2.26 0.95 13.40
C LEU A 79 -2.89 -0.44 13.55
N ASN A 80 -2.08 -1.50 13.55
CA ASN A 80 -2.55 -2.89 13.66
C ASN A 80 -3.65 -3.24 12.64
N LYS A 81 -3.44 -2.87 11.37
CA LYS A 81 -4.36 -3.12 10.26
C LYS A 81 -4.00 -4.42 9.53
N SER A 82 -4.97 -4.97 8.80
CA SER A 82 -4.84 -6.22 8.06
C SER A 82 -4.21 -6.06 6.67
N ILE A 83 -3.90 -7.18 6.01
CA ILE A 83 -3.47 -7.19 4.60
C ILE A 83 -4.59 -6.73 3.64
N ASP A 84 -5.86 -6.97 3.99
CA ASP A 84 -7.00 -6.41 3.24
C ASP A 84 -6.98 -4.88 3.26
N TRP A 85 -6.71 -4.29 4.42
CA TRP A 85 -6.57 -2.84 4.57
C TRP A 85 -5.41 -2.31 3.72
N ILE A 86 -4.24 -2.98 3.73
CA ILE A 86 -3.11 -2.63 2.85
C ILE A 86 -3.55 -2.65 1.39
N THR A 87 -4.24 -3.71 0.97
CA THR A 87 -4.68 -3.87 -0.42
C THR A 87 -5.65 -2.75 -0.82
N SER A 88 -6.59 -2.39 0.05
CA SER A 88 -7.51 -1.27 -0.14
C SER A 88 -6.78 0.06 -0.26
N GLU A 89 -5.85 0.36 0.65
CA GLU A 89 -5.12 1.62 0.67
C GLU A 89 -4.10 1.75 -0.47
N LEU A 90 -3.46 0.67 -0.91
CA LEU A 90 -2.68 0.70 -2.15
C LEU A 90 -3.57 0.98 -3.36
N GLY A 91 -4.80 0.45 -3.37
CA GLY A 91 -5.81 0.79 -4.39
C GLY A 91 -6.17 2.28 -4.39
N PHE A 92 -6.34 2.87 -3.21
CA PHE A 92 -6.53 4.31 -3.05
C PHE A 92 -5.32 5.10 -3.61
N GLU A 93 -4.09 4.71 -3.25
CA GLU A 93 -2.89 5.44 -3.68
C GLU A 93 -2.62 5.32 -5.19
N ILE A 94 -3.00 4.20 -5.82
CA ILE A 94 -2.99 4.07 -7.28
C ILE A 94 -3.87 5.14 -7.92
N ILE A 95 -5.11 5.31 -7.44
CA ILE A 95 -6.03 6.33 -7.97
C ILE A 95 -5.47 7.72 -7.69
N ALA A 96 -5.00 7.97 -6.47
CA ALA A 96 -4.41 9.26 -6.09
C ALA A 96 -3.23 9.65 -6.98
N PHE A 97 -2.38 8.69 -7.34
CA PHE A 97 -1.24 8.89 -8.26
C PHE A 97 -1.70 9.24 -9.68
N GLN A 98 -2.74 8.58 -10.18
CA GLN A 98 -3.31 8.86 -11.50
C GLN A 98 -3.93 10.25 -11.62
N GLU A 99 -4.43 10.80 -10.51
CA GLU A 99 -5.07 12.11 -10.43
C GLU A 99 -4.08 13.30 -10.31
N LYS A 100 -2.76 13.06 -10.43
CA LYS A 100 -1.69 14.07 -10.60
C LYS A 100 -1.83 15.32 -9.70
N GLY A 101 -1.67 15.13 -8.40
CA GLY A 101 -1.63 16.21 -7.41
C GLY A 101 -2.98 16.49 -6.74
N ARG A 102 -4.07 15.85 -7.20
CA ARG A 102 -5.40 15.97 -6.58
C ARG A 102 -5.65 14.94 -5.46
N ARG A 103 -4.60 14.35 -4.89
CA ARG A 103 -4.73 13.41 -3.76
C ARG A 103 -5.54 13.99 -2.60
N GLN A 104 -5.33 15.26 -2.27
CA GLN A 104 -6.07 15.94 -1.19
C GLN A 104 -7.57 16.08 -1.51
N GLU A 105 -7.91 16.42 -2.75
CA GLU A 105 -9.30 16.47 -3.21
C GLU A 105 -9.94 15.08 -3.17
N LEU A 106 -9.20 14.03 -3.55
CA LEU A 106 -9.66 12.64 -3.47
C LEU A 106 -9.91 12.19 -2.03
N ILE A 107 -9.04 12.56 -1.09
CA ILE A 107 -9.24 12.28 0.35
C ILE A 107 -10.55 12.93 0.83
N LEU A 108 -10.77 14.21 0.51
CA LEU A 108 -11.99 14.93 0.88
C LEU A 108 -13.24 14.35 0.22
N TYR A 109 -13.13 13.92 -1.04
CA TYR A 109 -14.22 13.26 -1.76
C TYR A 109 -14.64 11.96 -1.06
N ARG A 110 -13.68 11.11 -0.70
CA ARG A 110 -13.95 9.84 -0.01
C ARG A 110 -14.60 10.04 1.36
N LEU A 111 -14.20 11.07 2.11
CA LEU A 111 -14.84 11.42 3.37
C LEU A 111 -16.32 11.79 3.18
N LYS A 112 -16.64 12.55 2.13
CA LYS A 112 -18.02 12.96 1.82
C LYS A 112 -18.89 11.81 1.32
N GLU A 113 -18.31 10.91 0.53
CA GLU A 113 -19.02 9.75 -0.04
C GLU A 113 -19.53 8.81 1.06
N ASP A 114 -18.75 8.61 2.12
CA ASP A 114 -19.08 7.73 3.25
C ASP A 114 -19.82 8.48 4.38
N THR A 115 -20.48 9.59 4.05
CA THR A 115 -21.31 10.39 4.98
C THR A 115 -20.58 10.87 6.24
N ALA A 116 -19.24 10.96 6.20
CA ALA A 116 -18.39 11.26 7.35
C ALA A 116 -18.64 10.35 8.56
N SER A 117 -18.80 9.04 8.31
CA SER A 117 -18.75 8.01 9.34
C SER A 117 -17.44 8.08 10.14
N ASP A 118 -17.43 7.52 11.36
CA ASP A 118 -16.22 7.48 12.19
C ASP A 118 -15.07 6.75 11.45
N ASP A 119 -15.37 5.63 10.78
CA ASP A 119 -14.40 4.90 9.96
C ASP A 119 -13.84 5.76 8.81
N ALA A 120 -14.68 6.60 8.19
CA ALA A 120 -14.26 7.50 7.13
C ALA A 120 -13.38 8.64 7.66
N LEU A 121 -13.67 9.15 8.86
CA LEU A 121 -12.85 10.15 9.55
C LEU A 121 -11.49 9.58 9.96
N ASP A 122 -11.46 8.32 10.42
CA ASP A 122 -10.21 7.61 10.69
C ASP A 122 -9.36 7.47 9.43
N LEU A 123 -9.94 6.94 8.33
CA LEU A 123 -9.24 6.82 7.05
C LEU A 123 -8.78 8.19 6.51
N PHE A 124 -9.56 9.24 6.71
CA PHE A 124 -9.18 10.60 6.35
C PHE A 124 -7.90 11.03 7.10
N ASN A 125 -7.89 10.90 8.42
CA ASN A 125 -6.74 11.26 9.26
C ASN A 125 -5.52 10.39 8.92
N GLU A 126 -5.71 9.08 8.78
CA GLU A 126 -4.67 8.14 8.39
C GLU A 126 -4.03 8.54 7.04
N ARG A 127 -4.83 8.86 6.01
CA ARG A 127 -4.33 9.26 4.69
C ARG A 127 -3.61 10.61 4.70
N LEU A 128 -4.03 11.56 5.53
CA LEU A 128 -3.38 12.86 5.64
C LEU A 128 -1.96 12.74 6.19
N VAL A 129 -1.75 11.92 7.22
CA VAL A 129 -0.46 11.84 7.92
C VAL A 129 0.53 10.83 7.31
N ARG A 130 0.07 9.97 6.39
CA ARG A 130 0.81 8.81 5.84
C ARG A 130 2.24 9.12 5.39
N PHE A 131 2.44 10.26 4.75
CA PHE A 131 3.73 10.64 4.18
C PHE A 131 4.42 11.78 4.96
N GLY A 132 3.84 12.21 6.09
CA GLY A 132 4.31 13.33 6.90
C GLY A 132 4.23 14.68 6.17
N SER A 133 4.37 15.78 6.92
CA SER A 133 4.39 17.16 6.42
C SER A 133 5.69 17.53 5.66
N CYS A 134 6.54 16.55 5.33
CA CYS A 134 7.73 16.80 4.52
C CYS A 134 7.32 16.96 3.05
N ASP A 135 7.82 18.00 2.38
CA ASP A 135 7.50 18.45 1.01
C ASP A 135 7.52 17.39 -0.10
N HIS A 136 7.94 16.15 0.17
CA HIS A 136 8.07 15.06 -0.79
C HIS A 136 6.72 14.52 -1.29
N THR A 137 5.60 14.84 -0.63
CA THR A 137 4.27 14.46 -1.13
C THR A 137 3.88 15.17 -2.41
N ARG A 138 4.35 16.41 -2.64
CA ARG A 138 4.15 17.05 -3.95
C ARG A 138 4.92 16.31 -5.01
N ASP A 139 6.20 16.00 -4.78
CA ASP A 139 7.05 15.31 -5.75
C ASP A 139 6.56 13.89 -6.08
N LEU A 140 5.93 13.20 -5.13
CA LEU A 140 5.38 11.86 -5.35
C LEU A 140 4.12 11.83 -6.24
N TYR A 141 3.38 12.93 -6.34
CA TYR A 141 2.10 12.99 -7.05
C TYR A 141 2.04 14.11 -8.12
N SER A 142 3.15 14.82 -8.36
CA SER A 142 3.27 15.83 -9.44
C SER A 142 3.48 15.19 -10.80
#